data_AF-A0A5M9PTU4-F1
#
_entry.id   AF-A0A5M9PTU4-F1
#
_cell.length_a   1.000
_cell.length_b   1.000
_cell.length_c   1.000
_cell.angle_alpha   90.00
_cell.angle_beta   90.00
_cell.angle_gamma   90.00
#
_symmetry.space_group_name_H-M   'P 1'
#
loop_
_entity.id
_entity.type
_entity.pdbx_description
1 polymer ?
#
loop_
_entity_poly.entity_id
_entity_poly.type
_entity_poly.pdbx_seq_one_letter_code
_entity_poly.pdbx_strand_id
1 'polypeptide(L)'
;RQFIFDKKIAIQKKDGSWFPVHRKYLIRSTDLEIITIYNSELRGICNYYSLACNFNQLGYFAYLMEYSCLKTIASKHKGTLSKTITMYKDGSGSWGIPYETKRGKRRRYFAKFSECKSSYQFTDRISQAPVLYGYSRNTLENRLKAKQCELCGTTDDTVSYEIHHVNKVKNLKGKEKWEMAMIAKQRKTLVVCFHCHRHVIHKNK
;
A
#
# COMPACT_ATOMS: atom_id res chain seq x y z
N ARG A 1 -1.20 -10.53 20.19
CA ARG A 1 0.28 -10.72 20.18
C ARG A 1 0.75 -11.32 18.85
N GLN A 2 0.17 -12.44 18.40
CA GLN A 2 0.47 -13.10 17.11
C GLN A 2 0.64 -12.12 15.93
N PHE A 3 -0.35 -11.23 15.74
CA PHE A 3 -0.38 -10.23 14.65
C PHE A 3 0.92 -9.40 14.51
N ILE A 4 1.52 -8.98 15.63
CA ILE A 4 2.71 -8.12 15.64
C ILE A 4 3.91 -8.86 15.05
N PHE A 5 4.09 -10.12 15.42
CA PHE A 5 5.22 -10.95 14.99
C PHE A 5 5.00 -11.48 13.57
N ASP A 6 3.79 -11.93 13.24
CA ASP A 6 3.44 -12.44 11.91
C ASP A 6 3.66 -11.38 10.83
N LYS A 7 3.24 -10.14 11.10
CA LYS A 7 3.41 -9.01 10.18
C LYS A 7 4.81 -8.40 10.22
N LYS A 8 5.68 -8.86 11.13
CA LYS A 8 7.03 -8.32 11.38
C LYS A 8 6.99 -6.83 11.70
N ILE A 9 6.10 -6.43 12.60
CA ILE A 9 5.98 -5.05 13.10
C ILE A 9 7.02 -4.79 14.20
N ALA A 10 7.21 -5.76 15.09
CA ALA A 10 8.21 -5.71 16.15
C ALA A 10 8.93 -7.05 16.29
N ILE A 11 10.14 -7.01 16.85
CA ILE A 11 10.89 -8.19 17.31
C ILE A 11 10.95 -8.17 18.83
N GLN A 12 10.97 -9.35 19.45
CA GLN A 12 11.24 -9.48 20.87
C GLN A 12 12.76 -9.60 21.07
N LYS A 13 13.31 -8.75 21.92
CA LYS A 13 14.71 -8.82 22.34
C LYS A 13 14.89 -9.89 23.42
N LYS A 14 16.14 -10.25 23.71
CA LYS A 14 16.50 -11.22 24.76
C LYS A 14 16.04 -10.82 26.16
N ASP A 15 15.90 -9.51 26.39
CA ASP A 15 15.39 -8.90 27.63
C ASP A 15 13.85 -8.97 27.74
N GLY A 16 13.15 -9.56 26.77
CA GLY A 16 11.70 -9.66 26.73
C GLY A 16 10.98 -8.41 26.18
N SER A 17 11.70 -7.30 26.00
CA SER A 17 11.15 -6.05 25.46
C SER A 17 10.88 -6.14 23.96
N TRP A 18 9.89 -5.38 23.47
CA TRP A 18 9.54 -5.37 22.05
C TRP A 18 10.13 -4.14 21.36
N PHE A 19 10.75 -4.36 20.21
CA PHE A 19 11.39 -3.31 19.43
C PHE A 19 10.79 -3.23 18.03
N PRO A 20 10.34 -2.04 17.58
CA PRO A 20 9.74 -1.90 16.26
C PRO A 20 10.77 -2.12 15.16
N VAL A 21 10.37 -2.79 14.09
CA VAL A 21 11.21 -3.10 12.92
C VAL A 21 10.50 -2.72 11.63
N HIS A 22 11.28 -2.50 10.57
CA HIS A 22 10.73 -2.17 9.26
C HIS A 22 10.11 -3.40 8.58
N ARG A 23 9.00 -3.21 7.86
CA ARG A 23 8.34 -4.27 7.08
C ARG A 23 8.96 -4.34 5.69
N LYS A 24 9.84 -5.32 5.46
CA LYS A 24 10.60 -5.48 4.20
C LYS A 24 9.73 -5.48 2.94
N TYR A 25 8.55 -6.08 2.98
CA TYR A 25 7.66 -6.18 1.82
C TYR A 25 6.98 -4.86 1.46
N LEU A 26 6.84 -3.93 2.42
CA LEU A 26 6.24 -2.61 2.21
C LEU A 26 7.22 -1.57 1.67
N ILE A 27 8.53 -1.85 1.70
CA ILE A 27 9.57 -0.94 1.15
C ILE A 27 9.30 -0.58 -0.31
N ARG A 28 8.65 -1.49 -1.06
CA ARG A 28 8.37 -1.33 -2.49
C ARG A 28 7.09 -0.53 -2.77
N SER A 29 6.30 -0.19 -1.75
CA SER A 29 5.06 0.60 -1.84
C SER A 29 5.36 2.10 -1.73
N THR A 30 4.44 2.96 -2.19
CA THR A 30 4.57 4.42 -2.03
C THR A 30 4.44 4.84 -0.55
N ASP A 31 4.99 6.00 -0.18
CA ASP A 31 4.96 6.43 1.23
C ASP A 31 3.52 6.58 1.72
N LEU A 32 2.65 7.11 0.86
CA LEU A 32 1.22 7.24 1.12
C LEU A 32 0.53 5.87 1.30
N GLU A 33 0.88 4.86 0.50
CA GLU A 33 0.33 3.51 0.69
C GLU A 33 0.80 2.88 1.99
N ILE A 34 2.09 3.02 2.32
CA ILE A 34 2.67 2.51 3.57
C ILE A 34 1.86 3.02 4.76
N ILE A 35 1.70 4.34 4.91
CA ILE A 35 0.94 4.91 6.04
C ILE A 35 -0.52 4.46 6.02
N THR A 36 -1.11 4.26 4.85
CA THR A 36 -2.51 3.83 4.72
C THR A 36 -2.70 2.41 5.23
N ILE A 37 -1.78 1.51 4.91
CA ILE A 37 -1.77 0.13 5.39
C ILE A 37 -1.72 0.13 6.91
N TYR A 38 -0.72 0.79 7.50
CA TYR A 38 -0.56 0.86 8.96
C TYR A 38 -1.78 1.49 9.64
N ASN A 39 -2.30 2.61 9.12
CA ASN A 39 -3.48 3.26 9.68
C ASN A 39 -4.70 2.34 9.65
N SER A 40 -4.91 1.61 8.56
CA SER A 40 -6.05 0.73 8.41
C SER A 40 -5.97 -0.50 9.33
N GLU A 41 -4.76 -1.05 9.53
CA GLU A 41 -4.51 -2.17 10.43
C GLU A 41 -4.67 -1.73 11.88
N LEU A 42 -4.12 -0.57 12.25
CA LEU A 42 -4.26 0.01 13.58
C LEU A 42 -5.73 0.26 13.91
N ARG A 43 -6.47 0.94 13.02
CA ARG A 43 -7.91 1.18 13.21
C ARG A 43 -8.70 -0.11 13.31
N GLY A 44 -8.42 -1.11 12.47
CA GLY A 44 -9.11 -2.40 12.52
C GLY A 44 -8.94 -3.09 13.88
N ILE A 45 -7.72 -3.07 14.43
CA ILE A 45 -7.43 -3.66 15.75
C ILE A 45 -8.04 -2.83 16.87
N CYS A 46 -7.92 -1.50 16.82
CA CYS A 46 -8.54 -0.63 17.83
C CYS A 46 -10.06 -0.77 17.84
N ASN A 47 -10.70 -0.87 16.67
CA ASN A 47 -12.15 -1.08 16.59
C ASN A 47 -12.54 -2.44 17.17
N TYR A 48 -11.81 -3.51 16.84
CA TYR A 48 -12.06 -4.85 17.39
C TYR A 48 -11.96 -4.91 18.91
N TYR A 49 -10.97 -4.22 19.50
CA TYR A 49 -10.77 -4.17 20.95
C TYR A 49 -11.45 -2.98 21.64
N SER A 50 -12.29 -2.19 20.95
CA SER A 50 -12.85 -0.94 21.48
C SER A 50 -13.71 -1.13 22.74
N LEU A 51 -14.36 -2.29 22.89
CA LEU A 51 -15.15 -2.67 24.08
C LEU A 51 -14.34 -3.38 25.17
N ALA A 52 -13.04 -3.65 24.94
CA ALA A 52 -12.23 -4.36 25.90
C ALA A 52 -11.81 -3.43 27.05
N CYS A 53 -11.94 -3.91 28.30
CA CYS A 53 -11.57 -3.16 29.50
C CYS A 53 -10.09 -2.71 29.50
N ASN A 54 -9.23 -3.45 28.80
CA ASN A 54 -7.80 -3.19 28.67
C ASN A 54 -7.42 -2.37 27.43
N PHE A 55 -8.34 -1.61 26.82
CA PHE A 55 -8.07 -0.77 25.63
C PHE A 55 -6.83 0.12 25.78
N ASN A 56 -6.54 0.61 26.99
CA ASN A 56 -5.36 1.44 27.25
C ASN A 56 -4.03 0.71 26.95
N GLN A 57 -3.99 -0.62 27.00
CA GLN A 57 -2.81 -1.41 26.60
C GLN A 57 -2.51 -1.28 25.09
N LEU A 58 -3.48 -0.85 24.28
CA LEU A 58 -3.27 -0.57 22.85
C LEU A 58 -2.40 0.68 22.63
N GLY A 59 -2.16 1.51 23.63
CA GLY A 59 -1.23 2.64 23.52
C GLY A 59 0.19 2.17 23.18
N TYR A 60 0.67 1.12 23.85
CA TYR A 60 1.98 0.53 23.54
C TYR A 60 1.99 -0.14 22.15
N PHE A 61 0.88 -0.75 21.75
CA PHE A 61 0.72 -1.30 20.40
C PHE A 61 0.78 -0.20 19.32
N ALA A 62 0.08 0.92 19.54
CA ALA A 62 0.08 2.06 18.63
C ALA A 62 1.49 2.64 18.47
N TYR A 63 2.25 2.76 19.56
CA TYR A 63 3.66 3.14 19.54
C TYR A 63 4.49 2.20 18.63
N LEU A 64 4.34 0.89 18.77
CA LEU A 64 5.07 -0.07 17.94
C LEU A 64 4.70 0.03 16.45
N MET A 65 3.41 0.24 16.15
CA MET A 65 2.92 0.43 14.78
C MET A 65 3.47 1.71 14.15
N GLU A 66 3.47 2.82 14.88
CA GLU A 66 3.96 4.11 14.42
C GLU A 66 5.45 4.06 14.09
N TYR A 67 6.27 3.55 15.01
CA TYR A 67 7.71 3.47 14.82
C TYR A 67 8.10 2.41 13.77
N SER A 68 7.34 1.32 13.64
CA SER A 68 7.52 0.35 12.55
C SER A 68 7.24 0.99 11.18
N CYS A 69 6.18 1.82 11.09
CA CYS A 69 5.85 2.60 9.90
C CYS A 69 6.99 3.56 9.52
N LEU A 70 7.44 4.38 10.47
CA LEU A 70 8.55 5.32 10.26
C LEU A 70 9.85 4.59 9.88
N LYS A 71 10.17 3.45 10.50
CA LYS A 71 11.34 2.63 10.11
C LYS A 71 11.20 2.08 8.69
N THR A 72 9.99 1.74 8.25
CA THR A 72 9.72 1.26 6.90
C THR A 72 9.97 2.36 5.86
N ILE A 73 9.48 3.57 6.14
CA ILE A 73 9.69 4.74 5.28
C ILE A 73 11.18 5.14 5.27
N ALA A 74 11.82 5.17 6.44
CA ALA A 74 13.25 5.47 6.56
C ALA A 74 14.11 4.48 5.76
N SER A 75 13.83 3.18 5.88
CA SER A 75 14.54 2.13 5.14
C SER A 75 14.36 2.28 3.62
N LYS A 76 13.16 2.63 3.16
CA LYS A 76 12.89 2.89 1.74
C LYS A 76 13.72 4.05 1.19
N HIS A 77 13.83 5.14 1.95
CA HIS A 77 14.61 6.32 1.57
C HIS A 77 16.10 6.20 1.93
N LYS A 78 16.56 5.02 2.37
CA LYS A 78 17.94 4.77 2.84
C LYS A 78 18.40 5.81 3.89
N GLY A 79 17.48 6.22 4.75
CA GLY A 79 17.68 7.26 5.76
C GLY A 79 17.57 6.75 7.19
N THR A 80 17.76 7.67 8.13
CA THR A 80 17.54 7.43 9.56
C THR A 80 16.13 7.89 9.96
N LEU A 81 15.63 7.36 11.07
CA LEU A 81 14.33 7.76 11.63
C LEU A 81 14.20 9.28 11.81
N SER A 82 15.23 9.92 12.39
CA SER A 82 15.22 11.37 12.60
C SER A 82 15.10 12.15 11.29
N LYS A 83 15.79 11.73 10.22
CA LYS A 83 15.66 12.36 8.90
C LYS A 83 14.24 12.23 8.35
N THR A 84 13.63 11.05 8.48
CA THR A 84 12.26 10.80 8.04
C THR A 84 11.23 11.62 8.82
N ILE A 85 11.36 11.71 10.15
CA ILE A 85 10.49 12.53 10.98
C ILE A 85 10.60 14.00 10.57
N THR A 86 11.82 14.52 10.42
CA THR A 86 12.05 15.89 9.98
C THR A 86 11.46 16.17 8.60
N MET A 87 11.58 15.22 7.66
CA MET A 87 11.03 15.33 6.31
C MET A 87 9.50 15.43 6.28
N TYR A 88 8.82 14.70 7.17
CA TYR A 88 7.35 14.63 7.21
C TYR A 88 6.72 15.39 8.38
N LYS A 89 7.48 16.16 9.16
CA LYS A 89 6.93 17.01 10.22
C LYS A 89 6.03 18.08 9.61
N ASP A 90 4.96 18.44 10.31
CA ASP A 90 4.03 19.49 9.88
C ASP A 90 4.23 20.82 10.62
N GLY A 91 5.15 20.86 11.60
CA GLY A 91 5.44 22.04 12.42
C GLY A 91 4.61 22.14 13.71
N SER A 92 3.55 21.34 13.86
CA SER A 92 2.67 21.30 15.04
C SER A 92 3.03 20.20 16.05
N GLY A 93 4.17 19.51 15.83
CA GLY A 93 4.59 18.34 16.60
C GLY A 93 4.08 17.00 16.05
N SER A 94 3.27 17.02 14.98
CA SER A 94 2.82 15.82 14.28
C SER A 94 3.59 15.58 12.98
N TRP A 95 3.51 14.36 12.45
CA TRP A 95 4.07 14.02 11.14
C TRP A 95 3.00 13.44 10.23
N GLY A 96 3.13 13.70 8.92
CA GLY A 96 2.16 13.25 7.94
C GLY A 96 2.71 13.32 6.52
N ILE A 97 2.22 12.44 5.67
CA ILE A 97 2.71 12.28 4.30
C ILE A 97 1.90 13.20 3.38
N PRO A 98 2.54 14.18 2.71
CA PRO A 98 1.85 15.05 1.78
C PRO A 98 1.40 14.26 0.54
N TYR A 99 0.23 14.60 0.02
CA TYR A 99 -0.32 14.07 -1.22
C TYR A 99 -1.21 15.11 -1.89
N GLU A 100 -1.33 15.02 -3.21
CA GLU A 100 -2.14 15.96 -3.99
C GLU A 100 -3.58 15.46 -4.13
N THR A 101 -4.52 16.39 -4.03
CA THR A 101 -5.94 16.16 -4.32
C THR A 101 -6.43 17.18 -5.33
N LYS A 102 -7.58 16.91 -5.97
CA LYS A 102 -8.26 17.87 -6.85
C LYS A 102 -8.54 19.23 -6.19
N ARG A 103 -8.55 19.28 -4.84
CA ARG A 103 -8.81 20.48 -4.03
C ARG A 103 -7.53 21.04 -3.39
N GLY A 104 -6.35 20.61 -3.84
CA GLY A 104 -5.04 21.08 -3.34
C GLY A 104 -4.24 20.03 -2.57
N LYS A 105 -3.09 20.45 -2.03
CA LYS A 105 -2.19 19.62 -1.22
C LYS A 105 -2.81 19.29 0.12
N ARG A 106 -2.83 18.00 0.49
CA ARG A 106 -3.28 17.50 1.79
C ARG A 106 -2.19 16.67 2.43
N ARG A 107 -2.32 16.37 3.72
CA ARG A 107 -1.42 15.47 4.45
C ARG A 107 -2.21 14.29 5.02
N ARG A 108 -1.64 13.10 4.95
CA ARG A 108 -2.16 11.92 5.62
C ARG A 108 -1.36 11.72 6.90
N TYR A 109 -2.04 11.87 8.03
CA TYR A 109 -1.46 11.68 9.35
C TYR A 109 -1.51 10.21 9.79
N PHE A 110 -0.64 9.83 10.70
CA PHE A 110 -0.74 8.54 11.36
C PHE A 110 -1.98 8.51 12.26
N ALA A 111 -2.71 7.39 12.27
CA ALA A 111 -3.96 7.28 13.01
C ALA A 111 -3.68 7.29 14.53
N LYS A 112 -4.41 8.14 15.27
CA LYS A 112 -4.33 8.15 16.74
C LYS A 112 -5.24 7.06 17.29
N PHE A 113 -4.71 6.22 18.17
CA PHE A 113 -5.50 5.14 18.78
C PHE A 113 -6.63 5.67 19.68
N SER A 114 -6.45 6.85 20.28
CA SER A 114 -7.46 7.52 21.12
C SER A 114 -8.71 7.91 20.34
N GLU A 115 -8.56 8.29 19.07
CA GLU A 115 -9.67 8.60 18.16
C GLU A 115 -10.49 7.36 17.79
N CYS A 116 -9.97 6.15 18.03
CA CYS A 116 -10.67 4.90 17.73
C CYS A 116 -11.61 4.45 18.86
N LYS A 117 -11.61 5.11 20.02
CA LYS A 117 -12.44 4.72 21.18
C LYS A 117 -13.91 5.16 21.05
N SER A 118 -14.23 6.13 20.19
CA SER A 118 -15.56 6.74 20.11
C SER A 118 -16.48 6.18 19.02
N SER A 119 -16.04 5.21 18.22
CA SER A 119 -16.85 4.73 17.10
C SER A 119 -17.99 3.83 17.59
N TYR A 120 -19.19 4.40 17.73
CA TYR A 120 -20.49 3.70 17.82
C TYR A 120 -20.82 2.83 16.58
N GLN A 121 -19.90 2.76 15.62
CA GLN A 121 -19.96 1.92 14.42
C GLN A 121 -19.02 0.74 14.58
N PHE A 122 -19.53 -0.34 15.16
CA PHE A 122 -18.86 -1.65 15.11
C PHE A 122 -18.96 -2.19 13.68
N THR A 123 -17.82 -2.52 13.08
CA THR A 123 -17.78 -3.22 11.80
C THR A 123 -16.76 -4.35 11.89
N ASP A 124 -17.20 -5.60 11.69
CA ASP A 124 -16.32 -6.78 11.66
C ASP A 124 -15.53 -6.92 10.34
N ARG A 125 -15.51 -5.85 9.53
CA ARG A 125 -14.80 -5.84 8.25
C ARG A 125 -13.31 -5.67 8.47
N ILE A 126 -12.56 -6.76 8.32
CA ILE A 126 -11.10 -6.76 8.27
C ILE A 126 -10.65 -5.86 7.11
N SER A 127 -9.78 -4.87 7.40
CA SER A 127 -9.21 -3.99 6.38
C SER A 127 -8.48 -4.80 5.29
N GLN A 128 -8.94 -4.70 4.04
CA GLN A 128 -8.25 -5.29 2.89
C GLN A 128 -7.10 -4.43 2.35
N ALA A 129 -6.82 -3.27 2.94
CA ALA A 129 -5.74 -2.39 2.50
C ALA A 129 -4.35 -3.09 2.40
N PRO A 130 -3.93 -3.97 3.33
CA PRO A 130 -2.66 -4.69 3.20
C PRO A 130 -2.61 -5.63 1.98
N VAL A 131 -3.76 -6.18 1.57
CA VAL A 131 -3.88 -7.03 0.38
C VAL A 131 -3.92 -6.18 -0.89
N LEU A 132 -4.65 -5.06 -0.87
CA LEU A 132 -4.75 -4.11 -1.98
C LEU A 132 -3.41 -3.42 -2.28
N TYR A 133 -2.63 -3.05 -1.25
CA TYR A 133 -1.37 -2.32 -1.39
C TYR A 133 -0.12 -3.21 -1.32
N GLY A 134 -0.21 -4.42 -0.75
CA GLY A 134 0.91 -5.37 -0.68
C GLY A 134 1.25 -6.05 -2.02
N TYR A 135 0.32 -6.02 -2.98
CA TYR A 135 0.49 -6.64 -4.30
C TYR A 135 0.50 -5.64 -5.48
N SER A 136 0.32 -4.33 -5.24
CA SER A 136 0.24 -3.36 -6.33
C SER A 136 1.56 -2.60 -6.51
N ARG A 137 2.28 -2.92 -7.60
CA ARG A 137 3.36 -2.09 -8.15
C ARG A 137 2.89 -1.40 -9.42
N ASN A 138 3.02 -0.08 -9.38
CA ASN A 138 2.82 0.96 -10.40
C ASN A 138 1.36 1.36 -10.65
N THR A 139 1.04 2.62 -10.32
CA THR A 139 -0.12 3.32 -10.87
C THR A 139 -0.09 3.25 -12.40
N LEU A 140 -1.25 3.27 -13.04
CA LEU A 140 -1.38 3.22 -14.50
C LEU A 140 -0.50 4.29 -15.18
N GLU A 141 -0.45 5.47 -14.60
CA GLU A 141 0.39 6.60 -15.04
C GLU A 141 1.88 6.26 -15.02
N ASN A 142 2.37 5.61 -13.96
CA ASN A 142 3.77 5.20 -13.88
C ASN A 142 4.10 4.07 -14.86
N ARG A 143 3.11 3.23 -15.20
CA ARG A 143 3.26 2.15 -16.21
C ARG A 143 3.29 2.72 -17.62
N LEU A 144 2.44 3.73 -17.89
CA LEU A 144 2.42 4.42 -19.17
C LEU A 144 3.70 5.27 -19.37
N LYS A 145 4.16 5.96 -18.33
CA LYS A 145 5.44 6.69 -18.32
C LYS A 145 6.66 5.79 -18.55
N ALA A 146 6.58 4.52 -18.14
CA ALA A 146 7.67 3.57 -18.33
C ALA A 146 7.85 3.14 -19.80
N LYS A 147 6.91 3.49 -20.69
CA LYS A 147 6.95 3.17 -22.13
C LYS A 147 7.42 1.73 -22.40
N GLN A 148 6.84 0.79 -21.69
CA GLN A 148 7.18 -0.63 -21.82
C GLN A 148 5.91 -1.44 -22.04
N CYS A 149 5.91 -2.27 -23.08
CA CYS A 149 4.80 -3.18 -23.33
C CYS A 149 4.81 -4.33 -22.33
N GLU A 150 3.70 -4.56 -21.63
CA GLU A 150 3.59 -5.65 -20.64
C GLU A 150 3.36 -7.04 -21.25
N LEU A 151 3.23 -7.13 -22.57
CA LEU A 151 3.09 -8.41 -23.30
C LEU A 151 4.38 -8.83 -23.98
N CYS A 152 4.93 -7.98 -24.84
CA CYS A 152 6.14 -8.30 -25.61
C CYS A 152 7.43 -7.73 -25.01
N GLY A 153 7.33 -6.85 -24.01
CA GLY A 153 8.50 -6.27 -23.34
C GLY A 153 9.19 -5.14 -24.10
N THR A 154 8.74 -4.78 -25.31
CA THR A 154 9.29 -3.70 -26.13
C THR A 154 9.31 -2.37 -25.38
N THR A 155 10.42 -1.65 -25.47
CA THR A 155 10.70 -0.36 -24.83
C THR A 155 11.03 0.74 -25.84
N ASP A 156 10.65 0.55 -27.11
CA ASP A 156 10.98 1.50 -28.17
C ASP A 156 10.21 2.81 -27.97
N ASP A 157 10.93 3.92 -28.00
CA ASP A 157 10.38 5.27 -27.82
C ASP A 157 9.58 5.77 -29.04
N THR A 158 9.78 5.15 -30.20
CA THR A 158 9.10 5.45 -31.47
C THR A 158 7.71 4.81 -31.55
N VAL A 159 7.41 3.87 -30.65
CA VAL A 159 6.16 3.12 -30.65
C VAL A 159 5.17 3.75 -29.67
N SER A 160 3.93 3.94 -30.11
CA SER A 160 2.85 4.41 -29.24
C SER A 160 2.39 3.30 -28.27
N TYR A 161 2.23 3.67 -27.00
CA TYR A 161 1.71 2.79 -25.95
C TYR A 161 0.26 3.17 -25.62
N GLU A 162 -0.61 2.16 -25.62
CA GLU A 162 -2.03 2.28 -25.35
C GLU A 162 -2.42 1.44 -24.14
N ILE A 163 -3.53 1.81 -23.51
CA ILE A 163 -4.05 1.10 -22.35
C ILE A 163 -5.20 0.21 -22.80
N HIS A 164 -4.99 -1.10 -22.70
CA HIS A 164 -6.07 -2.06 -22.83
C HIS A 164 -6.82 -2.19 -21.50
N HIS A 165 -8.14 -2.01 -21.52
CA HIS A 165 -9.00 -2.09 -20.35
C HIS A 165 -10.10 -3.15 -20.50
N VAL A 166 -10.32 -3.92 -19.44
CA VAL A 166 -11.40 -4.92 -19.35
C VAL A 166 -12.34 -4.62 -18.19
N ASN A 167 -13.64 -4.88 -18.38
CA ASN A 167 -14.67 -4.57 -17.39
C ASN A 167 -14.49 -5.34 -16.07
N LYS A 168 -14.30 -6.68 -16.16
CA LYS A 168 -14.08 -7.56 -15.01
C LYS A 168 -13.06 -8.66 -15.37
N VAL A 169 -12.02 -8.82 -14.54
CA VAL A 169 -10.97 -9.85 -14.75
C VAL A 169 -11.55 -11.26 -14.72
N LYS A 170 -12.56 -11.51 -13.88
CA LYS A 170 -13.28 -12.80 -13.80
C LYS A 170 -14.01 -13.21 -15.09
N ASN A 171 -14.18 -12.28 -16.04
CA ASN A 171 -14.83 -12.58 -17.32
C ASN A 171 -13.83 -13.12 -18.36
N LEU A 172 -12.53 -13.06 -18.08
CA LEU A 172 -11.48 -13.55 -18.98
C LEU A 172 -11.41 -15.08 -18.89
N LYS A 173 -11.26 -15.75 -20.04
CA LYS A 173 -11.20 -17.22 -20.09
C LYS A 173 -9.80 -17.75 -19.88
N GLY A 174 -8.78 -16.90 -20.04
CA GLY A 174 -7.37 -17.26 -19.84
C GLY A 174 -6.79 -18.11 -20.97
N LYS A 175 -7.38 -18.03 -22.18
CA LYS A 175 -6.89 -18.76 -23.35
C LYS A 175 -5.78 -17.99 -24.06
N GLU A 176 -5.92 -16.68 -24.15
CA GLU A 176 -4.95 -15.82 -24.81
C GLU A 176 -3.85 -15.34 -23.86
N LYS A 177 -2.64 -15.09 -24.39
CA LYS A 177 -1.48 -14.65 -23.60
C LYS A 177 -1.76 -13.38 -22.78
N TRP A 178 -2.54 -12.45 -23.32
CA TRP A 178 -2.90 -11.22 -22.62
C TRP A 178 -3.94 -11.44 -21.52
N GLU A 179 -4.85 -12.40 -21.68
CA GLU A 179 -5.82 -12.78 -20.64
C GLU A 179 -5.11 -13.45 -19.46
N MET A 180 -4.18 -14.38 -19.73
CA MET A 180 -3.36 -15.02 -18.70
C MET A 180 -2.55 -13.98 -17.91
N ALA A 181 -1.96 -13.00 -18.60
CA ALA A 181 -1.23 -11.92 -17.97
C ALA A 181 -2.12 -11.05 -17.06
N MET A 182 -3.35 -10.74 -17.48
CA MET A 182 -4.31 -9.98 -16.68
C MET A 182 -4.84 -10.76 -15.46
N ILE A 183 -5.13 -12.06 -15.63
CA ILE A 183 -5.58 -12.95 -14.55
C ILE A 183 -4.48 -13.13 -13.50
N ALA A 184 -3.26 -13.47 -13.93
CA ALA A 184 -2.12 -13.67 -13.04
C ALA A 184 -1.77 -12.41 -12.24
N LYS A 185 -1.93 -11.24 -12.86
CA LYS A 185 -1.70 -9.94 -12.20
C LYS A 185 -2.92 -9.41 -11.43
N GLN A 186 -4.10 -10.02 -11.59
CA GLN A 186 -5.39 -9.55 -11.06
C GLN A 186 -5.68 -8.06 -11.39
N ARG A 187 -5.43 -7.65 -12.63
CA ARG A 187 -5.54 -6.24 -13.08
C ARG A 187 -6.53 -6.09 -14.22
N LYS A 188 -7.30 -4.99 -14.20
CA LYS A 188 -8.24 -4.60 -15.27
C LYS A 188 -7.59 -3.81 -16.41
N THR A 189 -6.35 -3.35 -16.23
CA THR A 189 -5.63 -2.50 -17.18
C THR A 189 -4.27 -3.08 -17.52
N LEU A 190 -3.89 -3.00 -18.79
CA LEU A 190 -2.64 -3.48 -19.34
C LEU A 190 -2.06 -2.42 -20.28
N VAL A 191 -0.80 -2.03 -20.07
CA VAL A 191 -0.09 -1.11 -20.98
C VAL A 191 0.56 -1.93 -22.07
N VAL A 192 0.22 -1.64 -23.33
CA VAL A 192 0.67 -2.40 -24.48
C VAL A 192 1.10 -1.48 -25.62
N CYS A 193 2.03 -1.92 -26.46
CA CYS A 193 2.31 -1.21 -27.70
C CYS A 193 1.14 -1.34 -28.68
N PHE A 194 1.01 -0.40 -29.61
CA PHE A 194 0.00 -0.40 -30.66
C PHE A 194 -0.10 -1.76 -31.39
N HIS A 195 1.05 -2.37 -31.72
CA HIS A 195 1.10 -3.66 -32.39
C HIS A 195 0.42 -4.78 -31.56
N CYS A 196 0.76 -4.91 -30.28
CA CYS A 196 0.13 -5.89 -29.40
C CYS A 196 -1.36 -5.57 -29.17
N HIS A 197 -1.72 -4.30 -29.09
CA HIS A 197 -3.11 -3.90 -28.91
C HIS A 197 -3.99 -4.33 -30.10
N ARG A 198 -3.52 -4.11 -31.33
CA ARG A 198 -4.26 -4.45 -32.55
C ARG A 198 -4.18 -5.93 -32.92
N HIS A 199 -2.98 -6.50 -32.96
CA HIS A 199 -2.75 -7.83 -33.53
C HIS A 199 -2.76 -8.99 -32.53
N VAL A 200 -2.62 -8.70 -31.22
CA VAL A 200 -2.63 -9.74 -30.18
C VAL A 200 -3.93 -9.70 -29.38
N ILE A 201 -4.43 -8.51 -29.06
CA ILE A 201 -5.66 -8.35 -28.26
C ILE A 201 -6.90 -8.24 -29.13
N HIS A 202 -6.87 -7.43 -30.19
CA HIS A 202 -7.99 -7.20 -31.10
C HIS A 202 -7.90 -7.98 -32.41
N LYS A 203 -7.32 -9.18 -32.37
CA LYS A 203 -6.94 -10.01 -33.53
C LYS A 203 -8.08 -10.31 -34.54
N ASN A 204 -9.34 -10.11 -34.17
CA ASN A 204 -10.55 -10.33 -34.98
C ASN A 204 -11.51 -9.11 -34.99
N LYS A 205 -11.00 -7.90 -35.18
CA LYS A 205 -11.83 -6.72 -35.51
C LYS A 205 -11.35 -6.04 -36.77
#